data_AF-A0A090KG07-F1
#
_entry.id   AF-A0A090KG07-F1
#
_cell.length_a   1.000
_cell.length_b   1.000
_cell.length_c   1.000
_cell.angle_alpha   90.00
_cell.angle_beta   90.00
_cell.angle_gamma   90.00
#
_symmetry.space_group_name_H-M   'P 1'
#
loop_
_entity.id
_entity.type
_entity.pdbx_description
1 polymer ?
#
loop_
_entity_poly.entity_id
_entity_poly.type
_entity_poly.pdbx_seq_one_letter_code
_entity_poly.pdbx_strand_id
1 'polypeptide(L)'
;MDRQAEFERAFRAQIERFRDPLRDGLRKLRRVKPPAGAAFVMFEIYSDWRSFPISSFAFDRRGNEVSVDTPFHGSRLAIRGELIPGGVIDQDAFEEDGVATFESGARILAELFRQCWQAAGGEGFSLPAYIKHHDRGTALDLRTGEWVSTKSLWG
;
A
#
# COMPACT_ATOMS: atom_id res chain seq x y z
N MET A 1 1.66 29.90 0.08
CA MET A 1 1.00 28.69 -0.47
C MET A 1 1.39 27.54 0.43
N ASP A 2 0.45 26.70 0.86
CA ASP A 2 0.75 25.56 1.73
C ASP A 2 1.53 24.49 0.95
N ARG A 3 2.83 24.32 1.29
CA ARG A 3 3.73 23.37 0.62
C ARG A 3 3.29 21.92 0.81
N GLN A 4 2.66 21.61 1.94
CA GLN A 4 2.06 20.31 2.18
C GLN A 4 0.96 20.04 1.15
N ALA A 5 0.00 20.96 1.02
CA ALA A 5 -1.09 20.81 0.05
C ALA A 5 -0.61 20.77 -1.42
N GLU A 6 0.48 21.49 -1.73
CA GLU A 6 1.12 21.42 -3.05
C GLU A 6 1.70 20.02 -3.34
N PHE A 7 2.49 19.47 -2.40
CA PHE A 7 3.02 18.12 -2.50
C PHE A 7 1.90 17.09 -2.65
N GLU A 8 0.89 17.13 -1.77
CA GLU A 8 -0.21 16.15 -1.79
C GLU A 8 -0.96 16.16 -3.13
N ARG A 9 -1.21 17.36 -3.69
CA ARG A 9 -1.86 17.50 -5.00
C ARG A 9 -1.00 16.94 -6.12
N ALA A 10 0.30 17.28 -6.13
CA ALA A 10 1.23 16.80 -7.14
C ALA A 10 1.37 15.26 -7.08
N PHE A 11 1.54 14.71 -5.88
CA PHE A 11 1.65 13.27 -5.64
C PHE A 11 0.38 12.53 -6.07
N ARG A 12 -0.81 13.03 -5.71
CA ARG A 12 -2.10 12.45 -6.16
C ARG A 12 -2.19 12.39 -7.67
N ALA A 13 -1.82 13.46 -8.37
CA ALA A 13 -1.82 13.48 -9.83
C ALA A 13 -0.87 12.42 -10.44
N GLN A 14 0.28 12.17 -9.81
CA GLN A 14 1.23 11.15 -10.29
C GLN A 14 0.75 9.73 -10.07
N ILE A 15 0.12 9.44 -8.93
CA ILE A 15 -0.29 8.07 -8.62
C ILE A 15 -1.59 7.65 -9.30
N GLU A 16 -2.42 8.62 -9.71
CA GLU A 16 -3.74 8.36 -10.30
C GLU A 16 -3.67 7.49 -11.57
N ARG A 17 -2.60 7.65 -12.37
CA ARG A 17 -2.37 6.81 -13.57
C ARG A 17 -2.21 5.31 -13.27
N PHE A 18 -1.95 4.94 -12.01
CA PHE A 18 -1.88 3.55 -11.59
C PHE A 18 -3.22 2.96 -11.18
N ARG A 19 -4.32 3.75 -11.12
CA ARG A 19 -5.63 3.26 -10.67
C ARG A 19 -6.07 2.00 -11.41
N ASP A 20 -6.05 2.04 -12.74
CA ASP A 20 -6.50 0.91 -13.56
C ASP A 20 -5.55 -0.30 -13.48
N PRO A 21 -4.22 -0.15 -13.69
CA PRO A 21 -3.28 -1.25 -13.48
C PRO A 21 -3.35 -1.88 -12.08
N LEU A 22 -3.53 -1.05 -11.04
CA LEU A 22 -3.68 -1.51 -9.67
C LEU A 22 -4.96 -2.31 -9.48
N ARG A 23 -6.09 -1.80 -9.95
CA ARG A 23 -7.37 -2.52 -9.89
C ARG A 23 -7.29 -3.88 -10.59
N ASP A 24 -6.62 -3.97 -11.73
CA ASP A 24 -6.45 -5.23 -12.45
C ASP A 24 -5.50 -6.20 -11.75
N GLY A 25 -4.42 -5.68 -11.16
CA GLY A 25 -3.52 -6.46 -10.30
C GLY A 25 -4.26 -7.05 -9.09
N LEU A 26 -5.08 -6.25 -8.42
CA LEU A 26 -5.85 -6.67 -7.24
C LEU A 26 -6.94 -7.68 -7.61
N ARG A 27 -7.60 -7.54 -8.77
CA ARG A 27 -8.55 -8.55 -9.28
C ARG A 27 -7.89 -9.90 -9.50
N LYS A 28 -6.64 -9.94 -9.96
CA LYS A 28 -5.86 -11.17 -10.12
C LYS A 28 -5.47 -11.73 -8.76
N LEU A 29 -4.92 -10.90 -7.87
CA LEU A 29 -4.48 -11.32 -6.53
C LEU A 29 -5.62 -11.93 -5.71
N ARG A 30 -6.82 -11.35 -5.76
CA ARG A 30 -7.99 -11.87 -5.02
C ARG A 30 -8.38 -13.30 -5.43
N ARG A 31 -8.02 -13.75 -6.64
CA ARG A 31 -8.29 -15.12 -7.10
C ARG A 31 -7.26 -16.12 -6.55
N VAL A 32 -6.16 -15.64 -5.99
CA VAL A 32 -5.14 -16.50 -5.38
C VAL A 32 -5.62 -16.92 -4.00
N LYS A 33 -5.58 -18.22 -3.73
CA LYS A 33 -5.90 -18.76 -2.42
C LYS A 33 -4.81 -18.33 -1.42
N PRO A 34 -5.15 -17.73 -0.28
CA PRO A 34 -4.16 -17.42 0.75
C PRO A 34 -3.45 -18.67 1.29
N PRO A 35 -2.20 -18.54 1.78
CA PRO A 35 -1.48 -19.64 2.39
C PRO A 35 -2.24 -20.26 3.56
N ALA A 36 -2.11 -21.58 3.75
CA ALA A 36 -2.69 -22.23 4.91
C ALA A 36 -2.07 -21.66 6.20
N GLY A 37 -2.90 -21.42 7.22
CA GLY A 37 -2.45 -20.82 8.48
C GLY A 37 -2.38 -19.30 8.48
N ALA A 38 -2.55 -18.64 7.34
CA ALA A 38 -2.66 -17.19 7.27
C ALA A 38 -3.93 -16.70 8.00
N ALA A 39 -3.76 -15.74 8.90
CA ALA A 39 -4.83 -15.05 9.59
C ALA A 39 -5.24 -13.77 8.86
N PHE A 40 -4.30 -13.11 8.19
CA PHE A 40 -4.56 -11.91 7.39
C PHE A 40 -3.47 -11.66 6.34
N VAL A 41 -3.75 -10.72 5.43
CA VAL A 41 -2.80 -10.19 4.45
C VAL A 41 -2.44 -8.76 4.80
N MET A 42 -1.16 -8.43 4.68
CA MET A 42 -0.65 -7.07 4.84
C MET A 42 0.01 -6.64 3.52
N PHE A 43 -0.37 -5.46 3.05
CA PHE A 43 0.32 -4.75 1.99
C PHE A 43 1.24 -3.71 2.61
N GLU A 44 2.51 -3.70 2.24
CA GLU A 44 3.48 -2.75 2.76
C GLU A 44 3.98 -1.82 1.67
N ILE A 45 3.85 -0.52 1.92
CA ILE A 45 4.38 0.58 1.12
C ILE A 45 5.80 0.85 1.59
N TYR A 46 6.76 0.73 0.67
CA TYR A 46 8.15 1.12 0.88
C TYR A 46 8.41 2.56 0.41
N SER A 47 9.39 3.21 1.01
CA SER A 47 9.80 4.58 0.67
C SER A 47 10.53 4.69 -0.68
N ASP A 48 10.79 3.57 -1.36
CA ASP A 48 11.44 3.57 -2.67
C ASP A 48 10.42 3.82 -3.80
N TRP A 49 10.26 5.09 -4.18
CA TRP A 49 9.30 5.52 -5.20
C TRP A 49 9.80 5.38 -6.66
N ARG A 50 10.99 4.81 -6.87
CA ARG A 50 11.51 4.54 -8.23
C ARG A 50 10.72 3.47 -8.97
N SER A 51 9.90 2.70 -8.26
CA SER A 51 8.98 1.70 -8.82
C SER A 51 7.71 1.66 -7.99
N PHE A 52 6.68 0.94 -8.45
CA PHE A 52 5.46 0.78 -7.65
C PHE A 52 5.77 0.08 -6.31
N PRO A 53 5.59 0.75 -5.15
CA PRO A 53 6.31 0.39 -3.93
C PRO A 53 5.53 -0.52 -2.98
N ILE A 54 4.58 -1.30 -3.49
CA ILE A 54 3.70 -2.12 -2.65
C ILE A 54 4.03 -3.60 -2.81
N SER A 55 4.42 -4.22 -1.70
CA SER A 55 4.55 -5.67 -1.58
C SER A 55 3.43 -6.27 -0.76
N SER A 56 3.10 -7.53 -1.01
CA SER A 56 2.11 -8.28 -0.24
C SER A 56 2.74 -9.38 0.60
N PHE A 57 2.20 -9.55 1.80
CA PHE A 57 2.62 -10.52 2.81
C PHE A 57 1.39 -11.22 3.40
N ALA A 58 1.54 -12.48 3.81
CA ALA A 58 0.54 -13.19 4.61
C ALA A 58 1.11 -13.54 5.98
N PHE A 59 0.35 -13.25 7.03
CA PHE A 59 0.78 -13.44 8.42
C PHE A 59 -0.17 -14.35 9.19
N ASP A 60 0.36 -15.10 10.16
CA ASP A 60 -0.43 -15.75 11.21
C ASP A 60 -0.85 -14.74 12.31
N ARG A 61 -1.58 -15.22 13.32
CA ARG A 61 -2.00 -14.37 14.46
C ARG A 61 -0.85 -13.94 15.37
N ARG A 62 0.32 -14.59 15.29
CA ARG A 62 1.52 -14.24 16.08
C ARG A 62 2.41 -13.23 15.36
N GLY A 63 2.08 -12.89 14.11
CA GLY A 63 2.86 -12.01 13.27
C GLY A 63 4.05 -12.64 12.58
N ASN A 64 4.06 -13.98 12.49
CA ASN A 64 5.00 -14.65 11.61
C ASN A 64 4.47 -14.63 10.18
N GLU A 65 5.35 -14.32 9.24
CA GLU A 65 5.06 -14.51 7.83
C GLU A 65 4.91 -16.02 7.56
N VAL A 66 3.81 -16.43 6.94
CA VAL A 66 3.47 -17.85 6.73
C VAL A 66 3.70 -18.33 5.30
N SER A 67 4.04 -17.43 4.38
CA SER A 67 4.24 -17.78 2.99
C SER A 67 5.72 -17.81 2.65
N VAL A 68 6.09 -18.75 1.78
CA VAL A 68 7.35 -18.73 1.02
C VAL A 68 7.10 -18.52 -0.48
N ASP A 69 5.83 -18.43 -0.88
CA ASP A 69 5.40 -18.40 -2.27
C ASP A 69 4.78 -17.05 -2.64
N THR A 70 4.96 -16.67 -3.90
CA THR A 70 4.30 -15.48 -4.46
C THR A 70 2.77 -15.68 -4.54
N PRO A 71 1.95 -14.63 -4.39
CA PRO A 71 2.34 -13.23 -4.22
C PRO A 71 2.52 -12.80 -2.75
N PHE A 72 2.33 -13.69 -1.77
CA PHE A 72 2.25 -13.32 -0.34
C PHE A 72 3.58 -13.45 0.42
N HIS A 73 4.70 -13.47 -0.32
CA HIS A 73 6.06 -13.53 0.22
C HIS A 73 6.88 -12.32 -0.23
N GLY A 74 6.50 -11.12 0.22
CA GLY A 74 7.17 -9.86 -0.11
C GLY A 74 7.18 -9.50 -1.61
N SER A 75 6.36 -10.18 -2.41
CA SER A 75 6.32 -9.94 -3.86
C SER A 75 5.68 -8.59 -4.14
N ARG A 76 6.36 -7.76 -4.93
CA ARG A 76 5.78 -6.51 -5.41
C ARG A 76 4.59 -6.82 -6.31
N LEU A 77 3.53 -6.03 -6.20
CA LEU A 77 2.45 -6.08 -7.19
C LEU A 77 3.05 -5.81 -8.58
N ALA A 78 2.71 -6.66 -9.55
CA ALA A 78 3.25 -6.62 -10.91
C ALA A 78 2.66 -5.45 -11.73
N ILE A 79 2.92 -4.23 -11.26
CA ILE A 79 2.52 -2.96 -11.86
C ILE A 79 3.79 -2.31 -12.41
N ARG A 80 3.79 -2.04 -13.71
CA ARG A 80 4.94 -1.44 -14.40
C ARG A 80 4.90 0.08 -14.27
N GLY A 81 6.08 0.68 -14.15
CA GLY A 81 6.26 2.14 -14.11
C GLY A 81 6.90 2.61 -12.81
N GLU A 82 7.60 3.73 -12.90
CA GLU A 82 8.12 4.47 -11.75
C GLU A 82 6.97 5.16 -11.04
N LEU A 83 6.84 5.09 -9.70
CA LEU A 83 5.72 5.74 -9.01
C LEU A 83 5.76 7.26 -9.24
N ILE A 84 6.94 7.84 -9.04
CA ILE A 84 7.27 9.22 -9.37
C ILE A 84 8.40 9.19 -10.39
N PRO A 85 8.14 9.57 -11.65
CA PRO A 85 9.19 9.67 -12.65
C PRO A 85 10.18 10.75 -12.23
N GLY A 86 11.47 10.51 -12.49
CA GLY A 86 12.53 11.43 -12.08
C GLY A 86 12.25 12.88 -12.46
N GLY A 87 12.36 13.79 -11.47
CA GLY A 87 12.23 15.24 -11.65
C GLY A 87 10.81 15.80 -11.68
N VAL A 88 9.76 14.97 -11.60
CA VAL A 88 8.36 15.46 -11.60
C VAL A 88 7.95 16.03 -10.24
N ILE A 89 8.49 15.49 -9.16
CA ILE A 89 8.36 16.00 -7.80
C ILE A 89 9.78 16.09 -7.25
N ASP A 90 10.23 17.29 -6.91
CA ASP A 90 11.48 17.51 -6.19
C ASP A 90 11.23 17.23 -4.70
N GLN A 91 11.42 15.98 -4.32
CA GLN A 91 11.14 15.51 -2.96
C GLN A 91 12.03 16.21 -1.95
N ASP A 92 13.31 16.38 -2.26
CA ASP A 92 14.29 17.02 -1.38
C ASP A 92 13.87 18.48 -1.11
N ALA A 93 13.45 19.22 -2.13
CA ALA A 93 12.96 20.59 -1.95
C ALA A 93 11.68 20.68 -1.09
N PHE A 94 10.79 19.69 -1.15
CA PHE A 94 9.63 19.64 -0.26
C PHE A 94 10.03 19.30 1.18
N GLU A 95 10.95 18.36 1.37
CA GLU A 95 11.46 17.97 2.69
C GLU A 95 12.24 19.12 3.37
N GLU A 96 13.04 19.87 2.61
CA GLU A 96 13.71 21.10 3.08
C GLU A 96 12.73 22.15 3.59
N ASP A 97 11.52 22.21 3.01
CA ASP A 97 10.42 23.07 3.45
C ASP A 97 9.58 22.46 4.61
N GLY A 98 10.01 21.33 5.17
CA GLY A 98 9.36 20.67 6.31
C GLY A 98 8.16 19.80 5.95
N VAL A 99 7.95 19.46 4.68
CA VAL A 99 6.89 18.54 4.25
C VAL A 99 7.28 17.09 4.55
N ALA A 100 6.42 16.35 5.25
CA ALA A 100 6.60 14.93 5.51
C ALA A 100 6.18 14.10 4.29
N THR A 101 6.96 14.17 3.21
CA THR A 101 6.69 13.57 1.90
C THR A 101 6.43 12.06 1.99
N PHE A 102 7.29 11.28 2.67
CA PHE A 102 7.13 9.83 2.79
C PHE A 102 5.85 9.44 3.53
N GLU A 103 5.56 10.09 4.66
CA GLU A 103 4.38 9.80 5.46
C GLU A 103 3.10 10.16 4.71
N SER A 104 3.07 11.36 4.14
CA SER A 104 1.92 11.89 3.41
C SER A 104 1.68 11.12 2.13
N GLY A 105 2.74 10.84 1.37
CA GLY A 105 2.70 10.05 0.14
C GLY A 105 2.20 8.62 0.39
N ALA A 106 2.68 7.97 1.46
CA ALA A 106 2.23 6.64 1.82
C ALA A 106 0.76 6.61 2.26
N ARG A 107 0.30 7.61 3.03
CA ARG A 107 -1.11 7.76 3.39
C ARG A 107 -1.99 7.92 2.14
N ILE A 108 -1.59 8.81 1.24
CA ILE A 108 -2.30 9.08 -0.02
C ILE A 108 -2.37 7.82 -0.90
N LEU A 109 -1.25 7.09 -1.00
CA LEU A 109 -1.19 5.85 -1.76
C LEU A 109 -2.04 4.74 -1.11
N ALA A 110 -2.06 4.65 0.22
CA ALA A 110 -2.92 3.72 0.96
C ALA A 110 -4.41 3.99 0.71
N GLU A 111 -4.82 5.26 0.66
CA GLU A 111 -6.18 5.67 0.31
C GLU A 111 -6.55 5.26 -1.12
N LEU A 112 -5.69 5.54 -2.11
CA LEU A 112 -5.89 5.10 -3.49
C LEU A 112 -5.98 3.58 -3.58
N PHE A 113 -5.09 2.88 -2.87
CA PHE A 113 -5.06 1.43 -2.82
C PHE A 113 -6.36 0.85 -2.29
N ARG A 114 -6.87 1.38 -1.18
CA ARG A 114 -8.16 0.95 -0.61
C ARG A 114 -9.31 1.13 -1.60
N GLN A 115 -9.37 2.28 -2.28
CA GLN A 115 -10.40 2.51 -3.31
C GLN A 115 -10.29 1.47 -4.43
N CYS A 116 -9.07 1.17 -4.88
CA CYS A 116 -8.83 0.15 -5.91
C CYS A 116 -9.15 -1.27 -5.41
N TRP A 117 -8.87 -1.57 -4.14
CA TRP A 117 -9.21 -2.83 -3.48
C TRP A 117 -10.73 -3.05 -3.45
N GLN A 118 -11.48 -2.05 -3.01
CA GLN A 118 -12.94 -2.08 -3.00
C GLN A 118 -13.51 -2.22 -4.42
N ALA A 119 -13.02 -1.44 -5.39
CA ALA A 119 -13.44 -1.52 -6.78
C ALA A 119 -13.03 -2.84 -7.47
N ALA A 120 -11.98 -3.49 -6.98
CA ALA A 120 -11.59 -4.84 -7.41
C ALA A 120 -12.49 -5.92 -6.79
N GLY A 121 -13.39 -5.57 -5.86
CA GLY A 121 -14.28 -6.44 -5.08
C GLY A 121 -13.55 -7.14 -3.94
N GLY A 122 -12.62 -6.44 -3.28
CA GLY A 122 -11.80 -6.95 -2.19
C GLY A 122 -12.58 -7.32 -0.93
N GLU A 123 -13.82 -6.85 -0.77
CA GLU A 123 -14.73 -7.26 0.31
C GLU A 123 -15.03 -8.77 0.31
N GLY A 124 -14.97 -9.41 -0.87
CA GLY A 124 -15.14 -10.86 -1.01
C GLY A 124 -13.85 -11.67 -0.80
N PHE A 125 -12.74 -11.03 -0.42
CA PHE A 125 -11.50 -11.75 -0.13
C PHE A 125 -11.63 -12.51 1.19
N SER A 126 -11.08 -13.73 1.26
CA SER A 126 -11.35 -14.66 2.36
C SER A 126 -10.66 -14.30 3.67
N LEU A 127 -9.71 -13.36 3.67
CA LEU A 127 -8.98 -12.92 4.85
C LEU A 127 -9.12 -11.40 5.03
N PRO A 128 -9.03 -10.91 6.28
CA PRO A 128 -8.77 -9.51 6.54
C PRO A 128 -7.52 -9.04 5.78
N ALA A 129 -7.58 -7.82 5.25
CA ALA A 129 -6.51 -7.24 4.47
C ALA A 129 -6.25 -5.81 4.94
N TYR A 130 -4.97 -5.48 5.10
CA TYR A 130 -4.50 -4.20 5.64
C TYR A 130 -3.42 -3.61 4.73
N ILE A 131 -3.25 -2.30 4.74
CA ILE A 131 -2.11 -1.64 4.10
C ILE A 131 -1.42 -0.67 5.05
N LYS A 132 -0.08 -0.67 5.06
CA LYS A 132 0.72 0.22 5.91
C LYS A 132 1.94 0.76 5.18
N HIS A 133 2.53 1.82 5.71
CA HIS A 133 3.92 2.13 5.44
C HIS A 133 4.81 1.16 6.23
N HIS A 134 5.85 0.60 5.61
CA HIS A 134 6.72 -0.44 6.18
C HIS A 134 7.18 -0.12 7.60
N ASP A 135 7.67 1.10 7.82
CA ASP A 135 8.23 1.55 9.11
C ASP A 135 7.19 2.06 10.13
N ARG A 136 5.89 1.98 9.84
CA ARG A 136 4.84 2.51 10.73
C ARG A 136 4.16 1.44 11.57
N GLY A 137 3.78 1.81 12.78
CA GLY A 137 3.06 0.96 13.74
C GLY A 137 1.55 0.93 13.53
N THR A 138 1.04 1.53 12.46
CA THR A 138 -0.39 1.56 12.12
C THR A 138 -0.62 1.10 10.68
N ALA A 139 -1.78 0.51 10.44
CA ALA A 139 -2.22 0.03 9.14
C ALA A 139 -3.67 0.45 8.88
N LEU A 140 -4.00 0.73 7.63
CA LEU A 140 -5.36 0.98 7.17
C LEU A 140 -6.06 -0.36 6.93
N ASP A 141 -7.16 -0.60 7.65
CA ASP A 141 -8.08 -1.71 7.37
C ASP A 141 -8.78 -1.46 6.04
N LEU A 142 -8.57 -2.36 5.07
CA LEU A 142 -9.09 -2.18 3.71
C LEU A 142 -10.60 -2.37 3.61
N ARG A 143 -11.23 -3.00 4.61
CA ARG A 143 -12.68 -3.18 4.70
C ARG A 143 -13.32 -1.95 5.37
N THR A 144 -12.89 -1.58 6.57
CA THR A 144 -13.54 -0.49 7.32
C THR A 144 -13.06 0.89 6.88
N GLY A 145 -11.80 1.00 6.43
CA GLY A 145 -11.15 2.29 6.16
C GLY A 145 -10.60 2.98 7.41
N GLU A 146 -10.51 2.27 8.54
CA GLU A 146 -9.97 2.80 9.77
C GLU A 146 -8.48 2.48 9.91
N TRP A 147 -7.73 3.41 10.50
CA TRP A 147 -6.33 3.16 10.87
C TRP A 147 -6.29 2.45 12.22
N VAL A 148 -5.68 1.27 12.24
CA VAL A 148 -5.55 0.43 13.43
C VAL A 148 -4.08 0.22 13.78
N SER A 149 -3.79 -0.06 15.05
CA SER A 149 -2.45 -0.44 15.49
C SER A 149 -2.07 -1.79 14.89
N THR A 150 -0.86 -1.93 14.35
CA THR A 150 -0.38 -3.26 13.90
C THR A 150 -0.28 -4.20 15.09
N LYS A 151 0.00 -3.69 16.29
CA LYS A 151 0.04 -4.50 17.52
C LYS A 151 -1.29 -5.18 17.85
N SER A 152 -2.44 -4.58 17.49
CA SER A 152 -3.74 -5.21 17.73
C SER A 152 -4.13 -6.24 16.67
N LEU A 153 -3.38 -6.33 15.56
CA LEU A 153 -3.56 -7.38 14.56
C LEU A 153 -2.91 -8.69 15.01
N TRP A 154 -1.87 -8.58 15.82
CA TRP A 154 -1.22 -9.67 16.51
C TRP A 154 -2.02 -10.01 17.78
N GLY A 155 -2.23 -11.30 18.04
CA GLY A 155 -2.89 -11.82 19.23
C GLY A 155 -1.92 -12.13 20.36
#